data_AF-A0A929MW72-F1
#
_entry.id   AF-A0A929MW72-F1
#
_cell.length_a   1.000
_cell.length_b   1.000
_cell.length_c   1.000
_cell.angle_alpha   90.00
_cell.angle_beta   90.00
_cell.angle_gamma   90.00
#
_symmetry.space_group_name_H-M   'P 1'
#
loop_
_entity.id
_entity.type
_entity.pdbx_description
1 polymer ?
#
loop_
_entity_poly.entity_id
_entity_poly.type
_entity_poly.pdbx_seq_one_letter_code
_entity_poly.pdbx_strand_id
1 'polypeptide(L)'
;VPHHALDFLDVDQDYDASQFQALAQNLIRDCHARGVLPILVGGSGLYLEGLLYDLEFGGKASHDPLIRQALEQRLEAEGVEVLYAELSLQDPVAASKIPIQNHRRLLRALEVMQVTGQKFSDQSQHEAAQARYETCILALDRPRDQLYERINARVQAMVAQGLEAEVRHLYQLAQGQLLPSVQGIGYKEWWPYLAGDMTDREAVIAAIQQNSRRYAKRQLTWFRNRIQGTHWLDASDYEMAFAQATSLVQDLLDKQVEKGGTL
;
A
#
# COMPACT_ATOMS: atom_id res chain seq x y z
N VAL A 1 -4.32 -9.68 -22.37
CA VAL A 1 -5.22 -8.88 -21.50
C VAL A 1 -4.59 -7.49 -21.33
N PRO A 2 -5.30 -6.40 -21.65
CA PRO A 2 -4.80 -5.04 -21.43
C PRO A 2 -4.53 -4.79 -19.94
N HIS A 3 -3.41 -4.14 -19.62
CA HIS A 3 -3.08 -3.71 -18.27
C HIS A 3 -3.11 -2.17 -18.22
N HIS A 4 -3.58 -1.63 -17.10
CA HIS A 4 -3.64 -0.20 -16.83
C HIS A 4 -2.84 0.12 -15.57
N ALA A 5 -2.44 1.38 -15.37
CA ALA A 5 -1.70 1.85 -14.19
C ALA A 5 -0.36 1.12 -13.95
N LEU A 6 0.34 0.78 -15.04
CA LEU A 6 1.70 0.21 -15.05
C LEU A 6 2.59 1.14 -15.89
N ASP A 7 3.82 1.40 -15.42
CA ASP A 7 4.83 2.23 -16.12
C ASP A 7 4.33 3.60 -16.61
N PHE A 8 3.54 4.28 -15.78
CA PHE A 8 2.86 5.54 -16.15
C PHE A 8 3.36 6.77 -15.36
N LEU A 9 4.32 6.59 -14.45
CA LEU A 9 4.91 7.65 -13.64
C LEU A 9 6.42 7.65 -13.81
N ASP A 10 6.99 8.85 -13.76
CA ASP A 10 8.43 9.04 -13.66
C ASP A 10 8.92 8.73 -12.23
N VAL A 11 10.21 8.46 -12.09
CA VAL A 11 10.83 7.97 -10.85
C VAL A 11 10.84 8.99 -9.69
N ASP A 12 10.69 10.27 -10.01
CA ASP A 12 10.67 11.40 -9.08
C ASP A 12 9.24 11.83 -8.69
N GLN A 13 8.21 11.25 -9.31
CA GLN A 13 6.82 11.60 -9.06
C GLN A 13 6.26 10.87 -7.84
N ASP A 14 5.55 11.62 -7.00
CA ASP A 14 4.82 11.06 -5.88
C ASP A 14 3.55 10.33 -6.34
N TYR A 15 3.25 9.22 -5.64
CA TYR A 15 2.00 8.49 -5.82
C TYR A 15 1.40 8.04 -4.49
N ASP A 16 0.17 8.50 -4.23
CA ASP A 16 -0.56 8.23 -3.00
C ASP A 16 -1.89 7.49 -3.22
N ALA A 17 -2.53 7.12 -2.11
CA ALA A 17 -3.79 6.38 -2.13
C ALA A 17 -4.95 7.17 -2.75
N SER A 18 -4.93 8.51 -2.68
CA SER A 18 -5.95 9.37 -3.26
C SER A 18 -5.82 9.46 -4.78
N GLN A 19 -4.59 9.57 -5.30
CA GLN A 19 -4.31 9.51 -6.73
C GLN A 19 -4.68 8.14 -7.30
N PHE A 20 -4.33 7.06 -6.61
CA PHE A 20 -4.77 5.71 -6.97
C PHE A 20 -6.28 5.58 -7.02
N GLN A 21 -6.98 6.03 -5.97
CA GLN A 21 -8.43 5.94 -5.90
C GLN A 21 -9.08 6.66 -7.10
N ALA A 22 -8.65 7.89 -7.40
CA ALA A 22 -9.18 8.65 -8.54
C ALA A 22 -8.89 7.96 -9.88
N LEU A 23 -7.67 7.46 -10.09
CA LEU A 23 -7.28 6.75 -11.31
C LEU A 23 -8.09 5.45 -11.47
N ALA A 24 -8.16 4.62 -10.43
CA ALA A 24 -8.86 3.35 -10.44
C ALA A 24 -10.36 3.52 -10.69
N GLN A 25 -11.00 4.52 -10.07
CA GLN A 25 -12.42 4.83 -10.33
C GLN A 25 -12.68 5.20 -11.79
N ASN A 26 -11.78 6.00 -12.39
CA ASN A 26 -11.89 6.37 -13.81
C ASN A 26 -11.74 5.15 -14.73
N LEU A 27 -10.75 4.29 -14.46
CA LEU A 27 -10.51 3.07 -15.24
C LEU A 27 -11.64 2.06 -15.10
N ILE A 28 -12.19 1.87 -13.90
CA ILE A 28 -13.35 0.99 -13.67
C ILE A 28 -14.55 1.50 -14.47
N ARG A 29 -14.82 2.81 -14.46
CA ARG A 29 -15.91 3.40 -15.24
C ARG A 29 -15.70 3.20 -16.75
N ASP A 30 -14.48 3.36 -17.25
CA ASP A 30 -14.16 3.08 -18.66
C ASP A 30 -14.36 1.60 -19.02
N CYS A 31 -13.91 0.68 -18.17
CA CYS A 31 -14.13 -0.76 -18.36
C CYS A 31 -15.62 -1.10 -18.45
N HIS A 32 -16.44 -0.62 -17.51
CA HIS A 32 -17.89 -0.83 -17.54
C HIS A 32 -18.53 -0.18 -18.78
N ALA A 33 -18.09 1.02 -19.19
CA ALA A 33 -18.61 1.67 -20.40
C ALA A 33 -18.32 0.86 -21.68
N ARG A 34 -17.28 0.01 -21.66
CA ARG A 34 -16.93 -0.93 -22.73
C ARG A 34 -17.54 -2.33 -22.54
N GLY A 35 -18.32 -2.55 -21.48
CA GLY A 35 -18.92 -3.85 -21.15
C GLY A 35 -17.90 -4.93 -20.75
N VAL A 36 -16.77 -4.53 -20.15
CA VAL A 36 -15.73 -5.46 -19.69
C VAL A 36 -15.56 -5.41 -18.18
N LEU A 37 -15.41 -6.60 -17.56
CA LEU A 37 -15.18 -6.73 -16.13
C LEU A 37 -13.78 -6.24 -15.75
N PRO A 38 -13.64 -5.19 -14.91
CA PRO A 38 -12.34 -4.76 -14.42
C PRO A 38 -11.80 -5.75 -13.38
N ILE A 39 -10.54 -6.18 -13.56
CA ILE A 39 -9.82 -7.01 -12.60
C ILE A 39 -8.69 -6.17 -11.99
N LEU A 40 -8.81 -5.87 -10.70
CA LEU A 40 -7.78 -5.17 -9.95
C LEU A 40 -6.81 -6.19 -9.34
N VAL A 41 -5.52 -6.08 -9.67
CA VAL A 41 -4.47 -6.94 -9.13
C VAL A 41 -3.44 -6.07 -8.40
N GLY A 42 -3.13 -6.42 -7.14
CA GLY A 42 -2.16 -5.68 -6.35
C GLY A 42 -2.06 -6.17 -4.91
N GLY A 43 -1.16 -5.56 -4.14
CA GLY A 43 -0.87 -5.96 -2.76
C GLY A 43 -1.05 -4.84 -1.72
N SER A 44 -1.43 -3.64 -2.14
CA SER A 44 -1.57 -2.48 -1.25
C SER A 44 -2.95 -2.46 -0.61
N GLY A 45 -3.08 -3.05 0.58
CA GLY A 45 -4.35 -3.11 1.32
C GLY A 45 -4.99 -1.74 1.54
N LEU A 46 -4.20 -0.71 1.84
CA LEU A 46 -4.68 0.68 2.00
C LEU A 46 -5.35 1.22 0.73
N TYR A 47 -4.76 0.95 -0.43
CA TYR A 47 -5.25 1.46 -1.72
C TYR A 47 -6.57 0.77 -2.10
N LEU A 48 -6.63 -0.55 -1.92
CA LEU A 48 -7.87 -1.31 -2.12
C LEU A 48 -8.97 -0.84 -1.15
N GLU A 49 -8.64 -0.71 0.13
CA GLU A 49 -9.60 -0.25 1.15
C GLU A 49 -10.17 1.13 0.80
N GLY A 50 -9.31 2.05 0.36
CA GLY A 50 -9.72 3.36 -0.13
C GLY A 50 -10.69 3.33 -1.29
N LEU A 51 -10.40 2.46 -2.26
CA LEU A 51 -11.25 2.29 -3.43
C LEU A 51 -12.62 1.67 -3.08
N LEU A 52 -12.65 0.69 -2.18
CA LEU A 52 -13.87 -0.05 -1.83
C LEU A 52 -14.81 0.73 -0.92
N TYR A 53 -14.27 1.43 0.08
CA TYR A 53 -15.07 2.05 1.16
C TYR A 53 -15.09 3.57 1.10
N ASP A 54 -14.65 4.13 -0.04
CA ASP A 54 -14.54 5.57 -0.26
C ASP A 54 -13.89 6.31 0.91
N LEU A 55 -12.75 5.77 1.36
CA LEU A 55 -12.05 6.39 2.47
C LEU A 55 -11.67 7.81 2.06
N GLU A 56 -12.18 8.76 2.83
CA GLU A 56 -11.58 10.07 2.85
C GLU A 56 -10.18 9.90 3.41
N PHE A 57 -9.18 9.81 2.54
CA PHE A 57 -7.77 9.94 2.91
C PHE A 57 -7.43 11.37 3.38
N GLY A 58 -8.46 12.12 3.78
CA GLY A 58 -8.53 13.56 3.93
C GLY A 58 -8.41 14.35 2.61
N GLY A 59 -8.32 13.70 1.44
CA GLY A 59 -8.16 14.36 0.15
C GLY A 59 -6.97 15.34 0.06
N LYS A 60 -6.83 16.02 -1.09
CA LYS A 60 -5.88 17.14 -1.25
C LYS A 60 -6.12 18.29 -0.26
N ALA A 61 -7.31 18.38 0.32
CA ALA A 61 -7.69 19.40 1.28
C ALA A 61 -7.26 19.10 2.73
N SER A 62 -6.52 18.01 3.00
CA SER A 62 -5.97 17.69 4.33
C SER A 62 -4.47 17.49 4.34
N HIS A 63 -3.82 17.60 3.19
CA HIS A 63 -2.37 17.54 3.07
C HIS A 63 -1.89 18.93 2.67
N ASP A 64 -1.13 19.56 3.56
CA ASP A 64 -0.53 20.86 3.32
C ASP A 64 0.97 20.71 3.52
N PRO A 65 1.79 20.77 2.44
CA PRO A 65 3.22 20.60 2.51
C PRO A 65 3.91 21.56 3.50
N LEU A 66 3.39 22.77 3.68
CA LEU A 66 3.96 23.74 4.62
C LEU A 66 3.69 23.33 6.06
N ILE A 67 2.47 22.87 6.36
CA ILE A 67 2.12 22.32 7.68
C ILE A 67 2.92 21.05 7.95
N ARG A 68 3.04 20.18 6.95
CA ARG A 68 3.82 18.94 7.05
C ARG A 68 5.28 19.23 7.39
N GLN A 69 5.90 20.17 6.67
CA GLN A 69 7.27 20.59 6.90
C GLN A 69 7.44 21.23 8.28
N ALA A 70 6.51 22.08 8.71
CA ALA A 70 6.54 22.69 10.03
C ALA A 70 6.44 21.63 11.14
N LEU A 71 5.58 20.63 10.99
CA LEU A 71 5.44 19.52 11.94
C LEU A 71 6.71 18.66 12.00
N GLU A 72 7.38 18.43 10.87
CA GLU A 72 8.66 17.72 10.82
C GLU A 72 9.77 18.50 11.53
N GLN A 73 9.86 19.82 11.31
CA GLN A 73 10.79 20.69 12.04
C GLN A 73 10.52 20.69 13.55
N ARG A 74 9.25 20.74 13.95
CA ARG A 74 8.86 20.63 15.37
C ARG A 74 9.24 19.29 15.96
N LEU A 75 9.10 18.19 15.21
CA LEU A 75 9.50 16.87 15.69
C LEU A 75 11.00 16.80 15.99
N GLU A 76 11.81 17.42 15.14
CA GLU A 76 13.27 17.51 15.34
C GLU A 76 13.64 18.43 16.51
N ALA A 77 12.96 19.57 16.66
CA ALA A 77 13.29 20.58 17.66
C ALA A 77 12.72 20.29 19.06
N GLU A 78 11.48 19.80 19.14
CA GLU A 78 10.72 19.62 20.38
C GLU A 78 10.70 18.16 20.86
N GLY A 79 10.93 17.21 19.95
CA GLY A 79 10.84 15.78 20.23
C GLY A 79 9.42 15.20 20.08
N VAL A 80 9.34 13.87 20.02
CA VAL A 80 8.10 13.14 19.75
C VAL A 80 7.11 13.23 20.91
N GLU A 81 7.60 13.30 22.13
CA GLU A 81 6.83 13.35 23.36
C GLU A 81 5.93 14.59 23.40
N VAL A 82 6.43 15.74 22.92
CA VAL A 82 5.69 17.00 22.88
C VAL A 82 4.53 16.93 21.88
N LEU A 83 4.81 16.50 20.66
CA LEU A 83 3.79 16.32 19.62
C LEU A 83 2.76 15.24 19.99
N TYR A 84 3.19 14.19 20.68
CA TYR A 84 2.29 13.17 21.16
C TYR A 84 1.39 13.66 22.29
N ALA A 85 1.90 14.50 23.19
CA ALA A 85 1.08 15.18 24.20
C ALA A 85 0.06 16.12 23.55
N GLU A 86 0.45 16.84 22.51
CA GLU A 86 -0.45 17.67 21.70
C GLU A 86 -1.59 16.83 21.09
N LEU A 87 -1.27 15.70 20.45
CA LEU A 87 -2.27 14.77 19.92
C LEU A 87 -3.16 14.21 21.05
N SER A 88 -2.58 13.84 22.18
CA SER A 88 -3.31 13.28 23.32
C SER A 88 -4.31 14.26 23.92
N LEU A 89 -4.02 15.56 23.87
CA LEU A 89 -4.90 16.62 24.33
C LEU A 89 -6.06 16.86 23.35
N GLN A 90 -5.75 16.94 22.05
CA GLN A 90 -6.73 17.32 21.02
C GLN A 90 -7.59 16.13 20.56
N ASP A 91 -7.00 14.94 20.48
CA ASP A 91 -7.65 13.70 20.04
C ASP A 91 -7.16 12.47 20.84
N PRO A 92 -7.67 12.28 22.07
CA PRO A 92 -7.27 11.16 22.94
C PRO A 92 -7.54 9.78 22.30
N VAL A 93 -8.58 9.68 21.47
CA VAL A 93 -8.96 8.43 20.80
C VAL A 93 -7.92 8.06 19.76
N ALA A 94 -7.49 9.00 18.91
CA ALA A 94 -6.39 8.74 17.98
C ALA A 94 -5.08 8.44 18.72
N ALA A 95 -4.75 9.21 19.77
CA ALA A 95 -3.54 9.00 20.57
C ALA A 95 -3.49 7.56 21.12
N SER A 96 -4.57 7.05 21.71
CA SER A 96 -4.62 5.66 22.22
C SER A 96 -4.35 4.57 21.18
N LYS A 97 -4.58 4.86 19.88
CA LYS A 97 -4.44 3.91 18.77
C LYS A 97 -3.11 4.05 18.03
N ILE A 98 -2.45 5.21 18.12
CA ILE A 98 -1.21 5.50 17.39
C ILE A 98 -0.02 5.26 18.34
N PRO A 99 0.85 4.27 18.07
CA PRO A 99 2.06 4.10 18.86
C PRO A 99 2.95 5.34 18.74
N ILE A 100 3.52 5.82 19.85
CA ILE A 100 4.38 7.02 19.89
C ILE A 100 5.54 6.94 18.89
N GLN A 101 6.10 5.75 18.64
CA GLN A 101 7.19 5.56 17.69
C GLN A 101 6.75 5.68 16.21
N ASN A 102 5.45 5.75 15.92
CA ASN A 102 4.94 5.89 14.56
C ASN A 102 4.83 7.37 14.17
N HIS A 103 5.99 8.03 14.05
CA HIS A 103 6.08 9.47 13.76
C HIS A 103 5.29 9.86 12.52
N ARG A 104 5.33 9.03 11.47
CA ARG A 104 4.59 9.30 10.23
C ARG A 104 3.09 9.41 10.47
N ARG A 105 2.50 8.52 11.27
CA ARG A 105 1.07 8.52 11.58
C ARG A 105 0.70 9.61 12.59
N LEU A 106 1.57 9.90 13.55
CA LEU A 106 1.42 11.03 14.49
C LEU A 106 1.36 12.36 13.72
N LEU A 107 2.37 12.64 12.90
CA LEU A 107 2.42 13.87 12.10
C LEU A 107 1.24 13.95 11.13
N ARG A 108 0.78 12.83 10.56
CA ARG A 108 -0.42 12.80 9.72
C ARG A 108 -1.69 13.15 10.51
N ALA A 109 -1.82 12.66 11.75
CA ALA A 109 -2.96 12.97 12.59
C ALA A 109 -3.02 14.47 12.91
N LEU A 110 -1.90 15.04 13.35
CA LEU A 110 -1.78 16.48 13.63
C LEU A 110 -2.01 17.33 12.38
N GLU A 111 -1.45 16.94 11.24
CA GLU A 111 -1.64 17.63 9.97
C GLU A 111 -3.13 17.67 9.58
N VAL A 112 -3.82 16.53 9.57
CA VAL A 112 -5.25 16.48 9.26
C VAL A 112 -6.04 17.40 10.19
N MET A 113 -5.74 17.35 11.48
CA MET A 113 -6.44 18.17 12.47
C MET A 113 -6.20 19.67 12.27
N GLN A 114 -4.97 20.07 11.92
CA GLN A 114 -4.64 21.47 11.65
C GLN A 114 -5.27 21.98 10.34
N VAL A 115 -5.30 21.16 9.29
CA VAL A 115 -5.85 21.57 8.00
C VAL A 115 -7.38 21.58 8.02
N THR A 116 -8.00 20.55 8.60
CA THR A 116 -9.45 20.35 8.51
C THR A 116 -10.22 20.86 9.71
N GLY A 117 -9.56 21.07 10.85
CA GLY A 117 -10.18 21.37 12.14
C GLY A 117 -10.95 20.19 12.77
N GLN A 118 -10.98 19.03 12.11
CA GLN A 118 -11.67 17.83 12.59
C GLN A 118 -10.69 16.87 13.27
N LYS A 119 -11.17 16.08 14.24
CA LYS A 119 -10.32 15.08 14.91
C LYS A 119 -9.93 13.97 13.93
N PHE A 120 -8.71 13.46 14.07
CA PHE A 120 -8.24 12.37 13.23
C PHE A 120 -9.02 11.07 13.48
N SER A 121 -9.51 10.86 14.70
CA SER A 121 -10.34 9.72 15.09
C SER A 121 -11.78 9.77 14.58
N ASP A 122 -12.25 10.96 14.17
CA ASP A 122 -13.58 11.16 13.58
C ASP A 122 -13.62 10.79 12.10
N GLN A 123 -12.44 10.61 11.45
CA GLN A 123 -12.38 10.00 10.12
C GLN A 123 -13.04 8.62 10.19
N SER A 124 -14.08 8.43 9.37
CA SER A 124 -15.09 7.39 9.47
C SER A 124 -14.54 6.03 9.93
N GLN A 125 -15.03 5.57 11.09
CA GLN A 125 -14.81 4.19 11.52
C GLN A 125 -15.58 3.26 10.56
N HIS A 126 -14.79 2.44 9.86
CA HIS A 126 -15.09 1.42 8.86
C HIS A 126 -16.34 0.54 9.03
N GLU A 127 -16.96 0.49 10.21
CA GLU A 127 -18.01 -0.49 10.51
C GLU A 127 -19.35 -0.19 9.82
N ALA A 128 -19.56 1.02 9.28
CA ALA A 128 -20.83 1.43 8.66
C ALA A 128 -20.72 1.84 7.17
N ALA A 129 -19.54 1.82 6.55
CA ALA A 129 -19.38 2.24 5.16
C ALA A 129 -19.84 1.13 4.21
N GLN A 130 -20.89 1.39 3.42
CA GLN A 130 -21.36 0.48 2.38
C GLN A 130 -20.30 0.40 1.27
N ALA A 131 -19.95 -0.82 0.85
CA ALA A 131 -18.99 -1.03 -0.23
C ALA A 131 -19.50 -0.37 -1.52
N ARG A 132 -18.63 0.42 -2.17
CA ARG A 132 -18.94 1.16 -3.40
C ARG A 132 -19.23 0.24 -4.60
N TYR A 133 -18.67 -0.95 -4.58
CA TYR A 133 -18.74 -1.93 -5.66
C TYR A 133 -19.21 -3.28 -5.11
N GLU A 134 -20.00 -4.01 -5.90
CA GLU A 134 -20.18 -5.45 -5.69
C GLU A 134 -18.90 -6.13 -6.18
N THR A 135 -18.16 -6.76 -5.27
CA THR A 135 -16.81 -7.28 -5.57
C THR A 135 -16.66 -8.74 -5.17
N CYS A 136 -15.85 -9.47 -5.94
CA CYS A 136 -15.29 -10.75 -5.52
C CYS A 136 -13.81 -10.52 -5.18
N ILE A 137 -13.50 -10.54 -3.90
CA ILE A 137 -12.14 -10.30 -3.41
C ILE A 137 -11.45 -11.65 -3.23
N LEU A 138 -10.45 -11.91 -4.07
CA LEU A 138 -9.64 -13.12 -4.01
C LEU A 138 -8.26 -12.78 -3.44
N ALA A 139 -7.84 -13.49 -2.39
CA ALA A 139 -6.51 -13.36 -1.81
C ALA A 139 -5.78 -14.69 -1.84
N LEU A 140 -4.57 -14.70 -2.42
CA LEU A 140 -3.70 -15.86 -2.42
C LEU A 140 -2.95 -15.95 -1.09
N ASP A 141 -3.06 -17.09 -0.42
CA ASP A 141 -2.32 -17.43 0.79
C ASP A 141 -1.37 -18.61 0.56
N ARG A 142 -0.43 -18.79 1.47
CA ARG A 142 0.47 -19.95 1.48
C ARG A 142 1.00 -20.15 2.91
N PRO A 143 1.33 -21.38 3.32
CA PRO A 143 2.07 -21.62 4.56
C PRO A 143 3.30 -20.70 4.68
N ARG A 144 3.49 -20.14 5.87
CA ARG A 144 4.43 -19.03 6.12
C ARG A 144 5.87 -19.38 5.78
N ASP A 145 6.27 -20.60 6.13
CA ASP A 145 7.57 -21.20 5.81
C ASP A 145 7.81 -21.20 4.29
N GLN A 146 6.89 -21.78 3.52
CA GLN A 146 6.99 -21.83 2.06
C GLN A 146 6.97 -20.42 1.43
N LEU A 147 6.14 -19.50 1.95
CA LEU A 147 6.10 -18.13 1.48
C LEU A 147 7.45 -17.43 1.69
N TYR A 148 8.08 -17.64 2.85
CA TYR A 148 9.37 -17.02 3.18
C TYR A 148 10.51 -17.60 2.35
N GLU A 149 10.53 -18.91 2.13
CA GLU A 149 11.48 -19.56 1.22
C GLU A 149 11.36 -18.98 -0.20
N ARG A 150 10.13 -18.87 -0.73
CA ARG A 150 9.89 -18.28 -2.05
C ARG A 150 10.32 -16.82 -2.13
N ILE A 151 10.04 -16.02 -1.09
CA ILE A 151 10.49 -14.62 -1.03
C ILE A 151 12.01 -14.56 -1.08
N ASN A 152 12.71 -15.38 -0.30
CA ASN A 152 14.17 -15.39 -0.24
C ASN A 152 14.79 -15.79 -1.58
N ALA A 153 14.27 -16.87 -2.17
CA ALA A 153 14.70 -17.34 -3.48
C ALA A 153 14.42 -16.31 -4.58
N ARG A 154 13.26 -15.65 -4.55
CA ARG A 154 12.91 -14.58 -5.50
C ARG A 154 13.89 -13.41 -5.41
N VAL A 155 14.24 -12.96 -4.21
CA VAL A 155 15.21 -11.86 -4.05
C VAL A 155 16.58 -12.25 -4.61
N GLN A 156 17.05 -13.47 -4.35
CA GLN A 156 18.29 -13.97 -4.96
C GLN A 156 18.21 -13.99 -6.49
N ALA A 157 17.08 -14.45 -7.05
CA ALA A 157 16.86 -14.43 -8.49
C ALA A 157 16.83 -13.00 -9.06
N MET A 158 16.18 -12.04 -8.39
CA MET A 158 16.16 -10.62 -8.81
C MET A 158 17.59 -10.05 -8.87
N VAL A 159 18.42 -10.35 -7.88
CA VAL A 159 19.83 -9.93 -7.86
C VAL A 159 20.61 -10.56 -9.01
N ALA A 160 20.44 -11.88 -9.24
CA ALA A 160 21.06 -12.57 -10.37
C ALA A 160 20.59 -12.05 -11.74
N GLN A 161 19.37 -11.51 -11.82
CA GLN A 161 18.78 -10.92 -13.01
C GLN A 161 19.12 -9.44 -13.21
N GLY A 162 19.94 -8.85 -12.34
CA GLY A 162 20.47 -7.50 -12.54
C GLY A 162 19.80 -6.40 -11.70
N LEU A 163 19.09 -6.73 -10.61
CA LEU A 163 18.55 -5.73 -9.68
C LEU A 163 19.61 -4.72 -9.24
N GLU A 164 20.82 -5.16 -8.91
CA GLU A 164 21.90 -4.25 -8.49
C GLU A 164 22.28 -3.25 -9.59
N ALA A 165 22.33 -3.71 -10.86
CA ALA A 165 22.64 -2.85 -12.00
C ALA A 165 21.53 -1.82 -12.24
N GLU A 166 20.27 -2.23 -12.12
CA GLU A 166 19.11 -1.33 -12.20
C GLU A 166 19.14 -0.27 -11.10
N VAL A 167 19.39 -0.66 -9.85
CA VAL A 167 19.44 0.27 -8.72
C VAL A 167 20.63 1.23 -8.84
N ARG A 168 21.77 0.77 -9.36
CA ARG A 168 22.94 1.64 -9.64
C ARG A 168 22.64 2.68 -10.71
N HIS A 169 21.89 2.32 -11.75
CA HIS A 169 21.43 3.27 -12.76
C HIS A 169 20.50 4.33 -12.15
N LEU A 170 19.54 3.90 -11.32
CA LEU A 170 18.64 4.82 -10.62
C LEU A 170 19.40 5.74 -9.65
N TYR A 171 20.40 5.23 -8.93
CA TYR A 171 21.24 6.03 -8.03
C TYR A 171 22.00 7.13 -8.78
N GLN A 172 22.54 6.82 -9.95
CA GLN A 172 23.21 7.80 -10.82
C GLN A 172 22.22 8.85 -11.34
N LEU A 173 21.06 8.42 -11.82
CA LEU A 173 19.99 9.32 -12.29
C LEU A 173 19.53 10.27 -11.18
N ALA A 174 19.37 9.74 -9.96
CA ALA A 174 18.97 10.49 -8.78
C ALA A 174 20.12 11.32 -8.16
N GLN A 175 21.35 11.20 -8.68
CA GLN A 175 22.55 11.83 -8.10
C GLN A 175 22.70 11.54 -6.59
N GLY A 176 22.35 10.33 -6.18
CA GLY A 176 22.35 9.90 -4.78
C GLY A 176 21.19 10.41 -3.91
N GLN A 177 20.25 11.19 -4.46
CA GLN A 177 19.05 11.65 -3.74
C GLN A 177 18.02 10.53 -3.55
N LEU A 178 17.34 10.53 -2.41
CA LEU A 178 16.26 9.57 -2.13
C LEU A 178 14.96 10.03 -2.82
N LEU A 179 14.77 9.62 -4.08
CA LEU A 179 13.52 9.85 -4.81
C LEU A 179 12.34 9.04 -4.21
N PRO A 180 11.08 9.43 -4.46
CA PRO A 180 9.91 8.69 -4.00
C PRO A 180 9.92 7.20 -4.40
N SER A 181 10.31 6.89 -5.64
CA SER A 181 10.42 5.51 -6.15
C SER A 181 11.44 4.65 -5.37
N VAL A 182 12.51 5.25 -4.85
CA VAL A 182 13.58 4.55 -4.12
C VAL A 182 13.08 3.93 -2.82
N GLN A 183 11.98 4.44 -2.25
CA GLN A 183 11.41 3.95 -0.99
C GLN A 183 10.91 2.49 -1.06
N GLY A 184 10.78 1.96 -2.29
CA GLY A 184 10.46 0.56 -2.56
C GLY A 184 11.48 -0.42 -1.97
N ILE A 185 10.98 -1.54 -1.44
CA ILE A 185 11.82 -2.64 -0.94
C ILE A 185 12.55 -3.25 -2.13
N GLY A 186 13.87 -3.35 -2.04
CA GLY A 186 14.74 -3.79 -3.13
C GLY A 186 15.58 -2.67 -3.73
N TYR A 187 15.25 -1.40 -3.46
CA TYR A 187 16.01 -0.23 -3.92
C TYR A 187 16.71 0.46 -2.75
N LYS A 188 15.95 0.97 -1.77
CA LYS A 188 16.52 1.71 -0.62
C LYS A 188 17.59 0.95 0.15
N GLU A 189 17.51 -0.39 0.21
CA GLU A 189 18.50 -1.20 0.90
C GLU A 189 19.90 -1.09 0.27
N TRP A 190 19.99 -0.78 -1.03
CA TRP A 190 21.26 -0.57 -1.73
C TRP A 190 21.83 0.83 -1.54
N TRP A 191 21.05 1.80 -1.08
CA TRP A 191 21.49 3.20 -1.02
C TRP A 191 22.78 3.40 -0.21
N PRO A 192 22.87 2.87 1.04
CA PRO A 192 24.10 2.96 1.82
C PRO A 192 25.28 2.21 1.17
N TYR A 193 25.00 1.13 0.44
CA TYR A 193 26.02 0.36 -0.28
C TYR A 193 26.59 1.13 -1.47
N LEU A 194 25.73 1.83 -2.22
CA LEU A 194 26.15 2.65 -3.35
C LEU A 194 26.82 3.96 -2.93
N ALA A 195 26.47 4.50 -1.75
CA ALA A 195 27.13 5.65 -1.14
C ALA A 195 28.52 5.32 -0.55
N GLY A 196 28.82 4.04 -0.34
CA GLY A 196 30.07 3.59 0.29
C GLY A 196 30.02 3.48 1.81
N ASP A 197 28.86 3.76 2.44
CA ASP A 197 28.64 3.64 3.89
C ASP A 197 28.52 2.19 4.36
N MET A 198 28.21 1.27 3.44
CA MET A 198 28.13 -0.18 3.66
C MET A 198 28.91 -0.91 2.57
N THR A 199 29.76 -1.86 2.94
CA THR A 199 30.56 -2.63 1.96
C THR A 199 30.07 -4.06 1.78
N ASP A 200 29.24 -4.57 2.71
CA ASP A 200 28.74 -5.95 2.67
C ASP A 200 27.49 -6.04 1.79
N ARG A 201 27.71 -6.53 0.57
CA ARG A 201 26.64 -6.80 -0.41
C ARG A 201 25.66 -7.87 0.06
N GLU A 202 26.12 -8.90 0.76
CA GLU A 202 25.24 -9.96 1.25
C GLU A 202 24.34 -9.46 2.39
N ALA A 203 24.83 -8.53 3.21
CA ALA A 203 24.01 -7.85 4.21
C ALA A 203 22.86 -7.04 3.56
N VAL A 204 23.10 -6.39 2.42
CA VAL A 204 22.05 -5.68 1.65
C VAL A 204 20.98 -6.68 1.17
N ILE A 205 21.40 -7.79 0.57
CA ILE A 205 20.48 -8.82 0.07
C ILE A 205 19.66 -9.42 1.22
N ALA A 206 20.29 -9.71 2.36
CA ALA A 206 19.61 -10.20 3.56
C ALA A 206 18.57 -9.19 4.09
N ALA A 207 18.88 -7.89 4.05
CA ALA A 207 17.95 -6.83 4.42
C ALA A 207 16.73 -6.77 3.49
N ILE A 208 16.93 -6.88 2.17
CA ILE A 208 15.84 -6.92 1.18
C ILE A 208 14.92 -8.12 1.43
N GLN A 209 15.50 -9.29 1.69
CA GLN A 209 14.75 -10.50 2.03
C GLN A 209 13.95 -10.30 3.32
N GLN A 210 14.57 -9.77 4.37
CA GLN A 210 13.90 -9.50 5.65
C GLN A 210 12.75 -8.52 5.51
N ASN A 211 12.96 -7.41 4.79
CA ASN A 211 11.94 -6.39 4.59
C ASN A 211 10.81 -6.89 3.69
N SER A 212 11.11 -7.72 2.69
CA SER A 212 10.09 -8.40 1.87
C SER A 212 9.21 -9.34 2.70
N ARG A 213 9.79 -10.15 3.60
CA ARG A 213 9.02 -11.01 4.52
C ARG A 213 8.14 -10.21 5.48
N ARG A 214 8.68 -9.10 6.03
CA ARG A 214 7.93 -8.17 6.88
C ARG A 214 6.77 -7.52 6.11
N TYR A 215 6.99 -7.14 4.85
CA TYR A 215 5.97 -6.57 3.99
C TYR A 215 4.85 -7.57 3.69
N ALA A 216 5.19 -8.79 3.27
CA ALA A 216 4.22 -9.87 3.06
C ALA A 216 3.38 -10.14 4.32
N LYS A 217 4.01 -10.20 5.50
CA LYS A 217 3.30 -10.33 6.78
C LYS A 217 2.31 -9.17 6.99
N ARG A 218 2.74 -7.93 6.79
CA ARG A 218 1.87 -6.74 6.93
C ARG A 218 0.68 -6.77 5.97
N GLN A 219 0.90 -7.20 4.72
CA GLN A 219 -0.17 -7.35 3.74
C GLN A 219 -1.21 -8.36 4.24
N LEU A 220 -0.79 -9.59 4.59
CA LEU A 220 -1.70 -10.61 5.11
C LEU A 220 -2.46 -10.14 6.37
N THR A 221 -1.77 -9.49 7.31
CA THR A 221 -2.41 -8.91 8.50
C THR A 221 -3.43 -7.85 8.13
N TRP A 222 -3.15 -6.99 7.15
CA TRP A 222 -4.10 -5.98 6.69
C TRP A 222 -5.34 -6.62 6.08
N PHE A 223 -5.18 -7.48 5.06
CA PHE A 223 -6.29 -8.11 4.38
C PHE A 223 -7.18 -8.91 5.33
N ARG A 224 -6.60 -9.68 6.28
CA ARG A 224 -7.38 -10.46 7.26
C ARG A 224 -8.20 -9.61 8.22
N ASN A 225 -7.72 -8.43 8.57
CA ASN A 225 -8.33 -7.60 9.63
C ASN A 225 -9.16 -6.44 9.08
N ARG A 226 -8.96 -6.04 7.82
CA ARG A 226 -9.48 -4.79 7.25
C ARG A 226 -10.35 -4.99 6.03
N ILE A 227 -10.16 -6.07 5.28
CA ILE A 227 -10.91 -6.35 4.06
C ILE A 227 -11.87 -7.50 4.30
N GLN A 228 -13.13 -7.16 4.53
CA GLN A 228 -14.20 -8.13 4.74
C GLN A 228 -14.59 -8.80 3.41
N GLY A 229 -15.16 -10.01 3.48
CA GLY A 229 -15.58 -10.76 2.29
C GLY A 229 -14.43 -11.30 1.43
N THR A 230 -13.21 -11.34 1.96
CA THR A 230 -12.04 -11.91 1.25
C THR A 230 -12.13 -13.43 1.19
N HIS A 231 -12.12 -13.99 -0.02
CA HIS A 231 -11.95 -15.41 -0.27
C HIS A 231 -10.45 -15.75 -0.31
N TRP A 232 -10.01 -16.53 0.66
CA TRP A 232 -8.62 -16.96 0.78
C TRP A 232 -8.41 -18.27 0.01
N LEU A 233 -7.48 -18.25 -0.94
CA LEU A 233 -7.16 -19.37 -1.81
C LEU A 233 -5.74 -19.86 -1.51
N ASP A 234 -5.58 -21.15 -1.25
CA ASP A 234 -4.26 -21.72 -0.96
C ASP A 234 -3.44 -21.86 -2.25
N ALA A 235 -2.55 -20.91 -2.48
CA ALA A 235 -1.67 -20.92 -3.64
C ALA A 235 -0.52 -21.93 -3.53
N SER A 236 -0.46 -22.76 -2.49
CA SER A 236 0.40 -23.94 -2.47
C SER A 236 -0.07 -25.03 -3.44
N ASP A 237 -1.38 -25.10 -3.70
CA ASP A 237 -2.01 -25.89 -4.75
C ASP A 237 -2.61 -24.95 -5.81
N TYR A 238 -1.83 -24.69 -6.86
CA TYR A 238 -2.21 -23.73 -7.89
C TYR A 238 -3.45 -24.15 -8.68
N GLU A 239 -3.60 -25.45 -8.98
CA GLU A 239 -4.74 -25.95 -9.75
C GLU A 239 -6.04 -25.80 -8.96
N MET A 240 -6.00 -26.16 -7.67
CA MET A 240 -7.14 -26.00 -6.78
C MET A 240 -7.49 -24.52 -6.58
N ALA A 241 -6.50 -23.66 -6.32
CA ALA A 241 -6.72 -22.23 -6.17
C ALA A 241 -7.32 -21.60 -7.43
N PHE A 242 -6.84 -22.01 -8.61
CA PHE A 242 -7.36 -21.52 -9.90
C PHE A 242 -8.81 -21.97 -10.14
N ALA A 243 -9.12 -23.24 -9.87
CA ALA A 243 -10.49 -23.76 -9.98
C ALA A 243 -11.46 -23.03 -9.04
N GLN A 244 -11.05 -22.83 -7.78
CA GLN A 244 -11.83 -22.09 -6.79
C GLN A 244 -12.05 -20.63 -7.21
N ALA A 245 -10.99 -19.94 -7.64
CA ALA A 245 -11.08 -18.56 -8.15
C ALA A 245 -12.09 -18.46 -9.30
N THR A 246 -12.00 -19.38 -10.26
CA THR A 246 -12.89 -19.40 -11.44
C THR A 246 -14.34 -19.63 -11.03
N SER A 247 -14.60 -20.57 -10.12
CA SER A 247 -15.94 -20.83 -9.61
C SER A 247 -16.54 -19.60 -8.90
N LEU A 248 -15.76 -18.93 -8.03
CA LEU A 248 -16.23 -17.75 -7.31
C LEU A 248 -16.53 -16.57 -8.23
N VAL A 249 -15.73 -16.39 -9.28
CA VAL A 249 -15.98 -15.36 -10.29
C VAL A 249 -17.21 -15.71 -11.11
N GLN A 250 -17.40 -16.98 -11.51
CA GLN A 250 -18.59 -17.40 -12.25
C GLN A 250 -19.87 -17.17 -11.42
N ASP A 251 -19.86 -17.53 -10.13
CA ASP A 251 -21.00 -17.30 -9.23
C ASP A 251 -21.34 -15.80 -9.10
N LEU A 252 -20.34 -14.92 -9.13
CA LEU A 252 -20.56 -13.46 -9.14
C LEU A 252 -21.25 -13.03 -10.44
N LEU A 253 -20.75 -13.51 -11.58
CA LEU A 253 -21.29 -13.15 -12.89
C LEU A 253 -22.72 -13.63 -13.07
N ASP A 254 -23.03 -14.86 -12.66
CA ASP A 254 -24.38 -15.44 -12.76
C ASP A 254 -25.39 -14.62 -11.93
N LYS A 255 -25.01 -14.20 -10.71
CA LYS A 255 -25.83 -13.33 -9.86
C LYS A 255 -26.07 -11.95 -10.46
N GLN A 256 -25.13 -11.41 -11.24
CA GLN A 256 -25.33 -10.13 -11.94
C GLN A 256 -26.36 -10.27 -13.06
N VAL A 257 -26.32 -11.38 -13.80
CA VAL A 257 -27.30 -11.67 -14.87
C VAL A 257 -28.71 -11.82 -14.29
N GLU A 258 -28.87 -12.54 -13.17
CA GLU A 258 -30.17 -12.71 -12.50
C GLU A 258 -30.77 -11.39 -11.99
N LYS A 259 -29.94 -10.42 -11.59
CA LYS A 259 -30.38 -9.08 -11.17
C LYS A 259 -30.73 -8.15 -12.34
N GLY A 260 -30.62 -8.61 -13.59
CA GLY A 260 -30.85 -7.79 -14.78
C GLY A 260 -29.73 -6.79 -15.07
N GLY A 261 -28.54 -6.99 -14.50
CA GLY A 261 -27.35 -6.18 -14.77
C GLY A 261 -26.75 -6.49 -16.15
N THR A 262 -26.11 -5.49 -16.74
CA THR A 262 -25.16 -5.68 -17.87
C THR A 262 -23.75 -5.58 -17.30
N LEU A 263 -22.81 -6.38 -17.84
CA LEU A 263 -21.39 -6.37 -17.47
C LEU A 263 -20.75 -5.00 -17.69
#